data_AF-A0A4Y2QDJ4-F1
#
_entry.id   AF-A0A4Y2QDJ4-F1
#
_cell.length_a   1.000
_cell.length_b   1.000
_cell.length_c   1.000
_cell.angle_alpha   90.00
_cell.angle_beta   90.00
_cell.angle_gamma   90.00
#
_symmetry.space_group_name_H-M   'P 1'
#
loop_
_entity.id
_entity.type
_entity.pdbx_description
1 polymer ?
#
loop_
_entity_poly.entity_id
_entity_poly.type
_entity_poly.pdbx_seq_one_letter_code
_entity_poly.pdbx_strand_id
1 'polypeptide(L)'
;MTFYHRTLYHASSITHSVIGNFLDEKREDIIVSTGRSLKLLRFELGNTSPAIQTLISVDTYDIISSLSKFRRKDETKDWIIIAADSGSTTILTVIAEKMEFEVVVQEKFKVQTPKTLPVQHLAVDSQGRAIFTAAMEEVKQFWFFHGPGNRILNFLDDPEKKTLIYDIAFVDINSENIVVAYLATAYEELHVGVKYEIKRRRKPSLVFSEVDKDKVTEIKRIKCLDYANSLISGQLV
;
A
#
# COMPACT_ATOMS: atom_id res chain seq x y z
N MET A 1 2.43 12.64 41.34
CA MET A 1 3.49 13.13 40.42
C MET A 1 2.94 13.01 39.01
N THR A 2 2.99 14.09 38.23
CA THR A 2 2.33 14.18 36.91
C THR A 2 3.37 14.55 35.86
N PHE A 3 3.39 13.84 34.73
CA PHE A 3 4.29 14.11 33.62
C PHE A 3 3.52 14.66 32.42
N TYR A 4 4.16 15.50 31.61
CA TYR A 4 3.62 16.07 30.38
C TYR A 4 4.59 15.83 29.22
N HIS A 5 4.10 15.23 28.14
CA HIS A 5 4.89 14.95 26.93
C HIS A 5 4.76 16.11 25.94
N ARG A 6 5.90 16.62 25.43
CA ARG A 6 5.97 17.63 24.37
C ARG A 6 7.11 17.34 23.40
N THR A 7 6.81 17.37 22.11
CA THR A 7 7.80 17.22 21.04
C THR A 7 8.46 18.57 20.74
N LEU A 8 9.78 18.67 20.87
CA LEU A 8 10.55 19.87 20.49
C LEU A 8 10.98 19.84 19.03
N TYR A 9 11.44 18.67 18.57
CA TYR A 9 11.82 18.41 17.20
C TYR A 9 11.12 17.13 16.73
N HIS A 10 10.42 17.22 15.62
CA HIS A 10 9.80 16.05 15.00
C HIS A 10 10.86 15.17 14.34
N ALA A 11 10.54 13.89 14.15
CA ALA A 11 11.37 12.98 13.40
C ALA A 11 11.65 13.51 11.98
N SER A 12 12.90 13.40 11.54
CA SER A 12 13.36 13.84 10.21
C SER A 12 13.59 12.69 9.23
N SER A 13 13.68 11.45 9.71
CA SER A 13 13.84 10.28 8.85
C SER A 13 12.59 10.04 8.01
N ILE A 14 12.74 10.04 6.68
CA ILE A 14 11.66 9.77 5.74
C ILE A 14 11.59 8.27 5.49
N THR A 15 10.46 7.64 5.80
CA THR A 15 10.23 6.21 5.58
C THR A 15 9.59 5.95 4.22
N HIS A 16 8.67 6.82 3.81
CA HIS A 16 7.97 6.73 2.53
C HIS A 16 7.80 8.10 1.91
N SER A 17 7.81 8.17 0.59
CA SER A 17 7.52 9.38 -0.16
C SER A 17 6.75 9.07 -1.44
N VAL A 18 5.84 9.98 -1.81
CA VAL A 18 5.11 9.92 -3.08
C VAL A 18 5.03 11.32 -3.67
N ILE A 19 5.19 11.41 -5.00
CA ILE A 19 5.15 12.67 -5.75
C ILE A 19 3.85 12.70 -6.53
N GLY A 20 3.11 13.80 -6.50
CA GLY A 20 1.83 13.93 -7.22
C GLY A 20 1.18 15.29 -7.15
N ASN A 21 0.08 15.45 -7.89
CA ASN A 21 -0.71 16.67 -7.89
C ASN A 21 -1.76 16.60 -6.77
N PHE A 22 -1.41 17.00 -5.55
CA PHE A 22 -2.33 16.90 -4.40
C PHE A 22 -3.22 18.14 -4.22
N LEU A 23 -2.83 19.28 -4.81
CA LEU A 23 -3.51 20.58 -4.64
C LEU A 23 -4.33 21.00 -5.87
N ASP A 24 -4.47 20.11 -6.86
CA ASP A 24 -5.11 20.38 -8.14
C ASP A 24 -4.50 21.56 -8.92
N GLU A 25 -3.21 21.75 -8.72
CA GLU A 25 -2.41 22.71 -9.48
C GLU A 25 -1.68 21.91 -10.56
N LYS A 26 -1.39 22.47 -11.75
CA LYS A 26 -0.64 21.75 -12.80
C LYS A 26 0.86 21.60 -12.44
N ARG A 27 1.16 21.26 -11.19
CA ARG A 27 2.47 21.01 -10.60
C ARG A 27 2.42 19.79 -9.70
N GLU A 28 3.58 19.27 -9.39
CA GLU A 28 3.75 18.15 -8.49
C GLU A 28 4.28 18.62 -7.14
N ASP A 29 3.70 18.08 -6.08
CA ASP A 29 4.13 18.22 -4.71
C ASP A 29 4.54 16.85 -4.16
N ILE A 30 5.18 16.83 -3.00
CA ILE A 30 5.75 15.62 -2.41
C ILE A 30 5.08 15.36 -1.07
N ILE A 31 4.42 14.22 -0.92
CA ILE A 31 3.98 13.73 0.39
C ILE A 31 5.09 12.86 0.96
N VAL A 32 5.46 13.11 2.22
CA VAL A 32 6.43 12.30 2.93
C VAL A 32 5.86 11.82 4.26
N SER A 33 6.19 10.58 4.61
CA SER A 33 5.97 10.03 5.95
C SER A 33 7.29 10.03 6.71
N THR A 34 7.27 10.52 7.94
CA THR A 34 8.37 10.39 8.90
C THR A 34 8.04 9.37 10.00
N GLY A 35 7.35 8.30 9.63
CA GLY A 35 6.86 7.27 10.55
C GLY A 35 5.54 7.65 11.23
N ARG A 36 5.58 8.66 12.12
CA ARG A 36 4.42 9.11 12.92
C ARG A 36 3.78 10.42 12.46
N SER A 37 4.33 11.01 11.41
CA SER A 37 3.87 12.29 10.86
C SER A 37 3.75 12.18 9.35
N LEU A 38 2.76 12.86 8.80
CA LEU A 38 2.53 13.02 7.37
C LEU A 38 2.75 14.49 7.01
N LYS A 39 3.56 14.74 5.97
CA LYS A 39 3.89 16.09 5.55
C LYS A 39 3.68 16.26 4.05
N LEU A 40 3.17 17.42 3.66
CA LEU A 40 3.14 17.88 2.28
C LEU A 40 4.28 18.88 2.10
N LEU A 41 5.18 18.57 1.17
CA LEU A 41 6.33 19.37 0.82
C LEU A 41 6.18 19.88 -0.61
N ARG A 42 6.76 21.05 -0.87
CA ARG A 42 6.81 21.66 -2.17
C ARG A 42 8.23 22.01 -2.54
N PHE A 43 8.58 21.72 -3.79
CA PHE A 43 9.84 22.17 -4.37
C PHE A 43 9.61 23.53 -5.05
N GLU A 44 10.31 24.56 -4.58
CA GLU A 44 10.26 25.90 -5.14
C GLU A 44 11.58 26.19 -5.87
N LEU A 45 11.49 26.48 -7.18
CA LEU A 45 12.59 27.07 -7.94
C LEU A 45 12.53 28.60 -7.80
N GLY A 46 13.01 29.13 -6.67
CA GLY A 46 13.17 30.57 -6.51
C GLY A 46 14.33 31.12 -7.34
N ASN A 47 14.34 32.44 -7.58
CA ASN A 47 15.39 33.14 -8.36
C ASN A 47 16.81 33.04 -7.78
N THR A 48 16.95 32.67 -6.49
CA THR A 48 18.24 32.70 -5.79
C THR A 48 18.78 31.30 -5.46
N SER A 49 17.91 30.33 -5.16
CA SER A 49 18.27 28.92 -4.96
C SER A 49 17.02 28.01 -4.87
N PRO A 50 17.11 26.73 -5.29
CA PRO A 50 16.04 25.77 -5.09
C PRO A 50 15.87 25.46 -3.59
N ALA A 51 14.62 25.47 -3.10
CA ALA A 51 14.29 25.20 -1.71
C ALA A 51 13.11 24.22 -1.60
N ILE A 52 13.11 23.40 -0.54
CA ILE A 52 11.97 22.54 -0.19
C ILE A 52 11.22 23.20 0.96
N GLN A 53 9.97 23.58 0.73
CA GLN A 53 9.10 24.16 1.75
C GLN A 53 8.15 23.09 2.28
N THR A 54 7.98 23.02 3.60
CA THR A 54 6.90 22.23 4.21
C THR A 54 5.63 23.06 4.21
N LEU A 55 4.58 22.57 3.54
CA LEU A 55 3.28 23.23 3.45
C LEU A 55 2.33 22.76 4.56
N ILE A 56 2.27 21.45 4.78
CA ILE A 56 1.40 20.81 5.78
C ILE A 56 2.25 19.84 6.59
N SER A 57 2.05 19.78 7.90
CA SER A 57 2.68 18.79 8.77
C SER A 57 1.71 18.38 9.88
N VAL A 58 1.32 17.11 9.91
CA VAL A 58 0.37 16.57 10.88
C VAL A 58 0.94 15.30 11.50
N ASP A 59 0.83 15.16 12.82
CA ASP A 59 1.13 13.90 13.51
C ASP A 59 -0.09 12.95 13.39
N THR A 60 0.13 11.77 12.84
CA THR A 60 -0.92 10.75 12.65
C THR A 60 -1.19 9.92 13.90
N TYR A 61 -0.29 10.01 14.90
CA TYR A 61 -0.27 9.23 16.14
C TYR A 61 -0.14 7.69 15.99
N ASP A 62 -0.29 7.19 14.77
CA ASP A 62 0.01 5.81 14.34
C ASP A 62 1.31 5.75 13.52
N ILE A 63 1.89 4.55 13.35
CA ILE A 63 3.04 4.31 12.47
C ILE A 63 2.53 3.99 11.06
N ILE A 64 2.84 4.87 10.11
CA ILE A 64 2.55 4.67 8.70
C ILE A 64 3.45 3.55 8.17
N SER A 65 2.84 2.39 7.89
CA SER A 65 3.52 1.18 7.43
C SER A 65 3.64 1.14 5.92
N SER A 66 2.68 1.72 5.20
CA SER A 66 2.74 1.92 3.75
C SER A 66 2.01 3.19 3.33
N LEU A 67 2.47 3.80 2.25
CA LEU A 67 1.98 5.06 1.69
C LEU A 67 2.00 4.95 0.17
N SER A 68 0.89 5.30 -0.47
CA SER A 68 0.80 5.44 -1.92
C SER A 68 -0.11 6.60 -2.31
N LYS A 69 -0.15 6.90 -3.60
CA LYS A 69 -1.11 7.84 -4.19
C LYS A 69 -1.90 7.17 -5.29
N PHE A 70 -3.06 7.72 -5.60
CA PHE A 70 -3.85 7.29 -6.74
C PHE A 70 -4.66 8.44 -7.31
N ARG A 71 -4.95 8.37 -8.61
CA ARG A 71 -5.81 9.33 -9.29
C ARG A 71 -7.01 8.58 -9.81
N ARG A 72 -8.21 9.08 -9.53
CA ARG A 72 -9.40 8.47 -10.11
C ARG A 72 -9.55 8.88 -11.55
N LYS A 73 -10.26 8.04 -12.30
CA LYS A 73 -10.63 8.35 -13.67
C LYS A 73 -11.37 9.70 -13.71
N ASP A 74 -10.99 10.53 -14.66
CA ASP A 74 -11.58 11.86 -14.91
C ASP A 74 -11.33 12.92 -13.82
N GLU A 75 -10.45 12.63 -12.85
CA GLU A 75 -9.97 13.62 -11.88
C GLU A 75 -8.54 14.06 -12.20
N THR A 76 -8.20 15.31 -11.89
CA THR A 76 -6.86 15.89 -12.06
C THR A 76 -6.01 15.82 -10.79
N LYS A 77 -6.69 15.71 -9.64
CA LYS A 77 -6.13 15.68 -8.30
C LYS A 77 -5.80 14.24 -7.86
N ASP A 78 -4.64 14.09 -7.25
CA ASP A 78 -4.18 12.85 -6.65
C ASP A 78 -4.70 12.74 -5.21
N TRP A 79 -5.16 11.54 -4.87
CA TRP A 79 -5.56 11.12 -3.54
C TRP A 79 -4.40 10.42 -2.87
N ILE A 80 -4.41 10.46 -1.55
CA ILE A 80 -3.38 9.83 -0.72
C ILE A 80 -4.01 8.62 -0.05
N ILE A 81 -3.30 7.52 -0.01
CA ILE A 81 -3.68 6.36 0.78
C ILE A 81 -2.55 5.98 1.72
N ILE A 82 -2.91 5.80 2.99
CA ILE A 82 -2.00 5.33 4.04
C ILE A 82 -2.57 4.08 4.68
N ALA A 83 -1.69 3.14 5.01
CA ALA A 83 -2.02 2.04 5.91
C ALA A 83 -1.09 2.10 7.13
N ALA A 84 -1.68 1.99 8.31
CA ALA A 84 -1.01 2.21 9.58
C ALA A 84 -1.05 0.98 10.48
N ASP A 85 -0.10 0.88 11.40
CA ASP A 85 0.03 -0.22 12.37
C ASP A 85 -1.20 -0.43 13.27
N SER A 86 -2.06 0.59 13.40
CA SER A 86 -3.37 0.50 14.06
C SER A 86 -4.38 -0.41 13.34
N GLY A 87 -4.00 -0.96 12.19
CA GLY A 87 -4.86 -1.76 11.31
C GLY A 87 -5.83 -0.89 10.49
N SER A 88 -5.60 0.42 10.46
CA SER A 88 -6.41 1.35 9.68
C SER A 88 -5.80 1.58 8.29
N THR A 89 -6.65 1.51 7.27
CA THR A 89 -6.34 2.00 5.92
C THR A 89 -7.20 3.24 5.69
N THR A 90 -6.52 4.35 5.38
CA THR A 90 -7.15 5.67 5.31
C THR A 90 -6.85 6.32 3.97
N ILE A 91 -7.90 6.80 3.31
CA ILE A 91 -7.83 7.62 2.10
C ILE A 91 -8.00 9.08 2.51
N LEU A 92 -7.04 9.89 2.13
CA LEU A 92 -6.97 11.32 2.41
C LEU A 92 -7.03 12.13 1.11
N THR A 93 -7.56 13.35 1.23
CA THR A 93 -7.42 14.40 0.22
C THR A 93 -6.87 15.67 0.88
N VAL A 94 -6.34 16.61 0.10
CA VAL A 94 -5.83 17.88 0.62
C VAL A 94 -6.83 18.99 0.33
N ILE A 95 -7.30 19.71 1.35
CA ILE A 95 -8.14 20.90 1.15
C ILE A 95 -7.21 22.08 0.86
N ALA A 96 -7.13 22.52 -0.40
CA ALA A 96 -6.19 23.54 -0.85
C ALA A 96 -6.44 24.91 -0.17
N GLU A 97 -7.70 25.25 0.12
CA GLU A 97 -8.04 26.53 0.74
C GLU A 97 -7.57 26.61 2.20
N LYS A 98 -7.54 25.47 2.90
CA LYS A 98 -7.16 25.39 4.33
C LYS A 98 -5.73 24.92 4.55
N MET A 99 -5.12 24.30 3.53
CA MET A 99 -3.85 23.61 3.66
C MET A 99 -3.91 22.54 4.77
N GLU A 100 -4.94 21.69 4.71
CA GLU A 100 -5.19 20.62 5.67
C GLU A 100 -5.43 19.28 4.97
N PHE A 101 -5.08 18.18 5.64
CA PHE A 101 -5.48 16.84 5.23
C PHE A 101 -6.90 16.55 5.69
N GLU A 102 -7.75 16.09 4.78
CA GLU A 102 -9.10 15.64 5.08
C GLU A 102 -9.19 14.12 4.92
N VAL A 103 -9.70 13.46 5.95
CA VAL A 103 -10.02 12.03 5.92
C VAL A 103 -11.32 11.83 5.16
N VAL A 104 -11.24 11.18 4.00
CA VAL A 104 -12.43 10.90 3.19
C VAL A 104 -12.99 9.53 3.53
N VAL A 105 -12.12 8.53 3.62
CA VAL A 105 -12.50 7.18 4.02
C VAL A 105 -11.48 6.66 5.01
N GLN A 106 -11.97 6.07 6.09
CA GLN A 106 -11.14 5.33 7.04
C GLN A 106 -11.82 4.02 7.35
N GLU A 107 -11.09 2.94 7.15
CA GLU A 107 -11.56 1.61 7.42
C GLU A 107 -10.56 0.88 8.29
N LYS A 108 -11.07 0.18 9.30
CA LYS A 108 -10.26 -0.46 10.32
C LYS A 108 -10.44 -1.97 10.27
N PHE A 109 -9.35 -2.67 10.08
CA PHE A 109 -9.31 -4.12 10.15
C PHE A 109 -9.40 -4.58 11.62
N LYS A 110 -10.28 -5.55 11.91
CA LYS A 110 -10.60 -5.96 13.30
C LYS A 110 -9.60 -6.95 13.91
N VAL A 111 -8.67 -7.51 13.14
CA VAL A 111 -7.79 -8.61 13.60
C VAL A 111 -6.62 -8.08 14.45
N GLN A 112 -6.20 -8.89 15.43
CA GLN A 112 -5.34 -8.46 16.55
C GLN A 112 -3.85 -8.75 16.37
N THR A 113 -3.45 -9.56 15.37
CA THR A 113 -2.05 -9.92 15.16
C THR A 113 -1.39 -9.07 14.07
N PRO A 114 -0.25 -8.41 14.35
CA PRO A 114 0.42 -7.54 13.38
C PRO A 114 0.75 -8.22 12.04
N LYS A 115 1.13 -9.50 12.07
CA LYS A 115 1.51 -10.27 10.87
C LYS A 115 0.37 -10.46 9.86
N THR A 116 -0.88 -10.37 10.32
CA THR A 116 -2.10 -10.53 9.51
C THR A 116 -2.82 -9.20 9.28
N LEU A 117 -2.24 -8.07 9.68
CA LEU A 117 -2.80 -6.76 9.39
C LEU A 117 -2.43 -6.37 7.95
N PRO A 118 -3.41 -6.07 7.07
CA PRO A 118 -3.15 -5.76 5.67
C PRO A 118 -2.66 -4.33 5.47
N VAL A 119 -1.52 -4.02 6.07
CA VAL A 119 -0.96 -2.65 6.13
C VAL A 119 0.49 -2.58 5.69
N GLN A 120 1.18 -3.73 5.62
CA GLN A 120 2.60 -3.82 5.28
C GLN A 120 2.84 -3.55 3.79
N HIS A 121 1.96 -4.08 2.94
CA HIS A 121 2.08 -3.96 1.49
C HIS A 121 0.86 -3.22 0.97
N LEU A 122 1.10 -2.22 0.12
CA LEU A 122 0.08 -1.39 -0.52
C LEU A 122 0.49 -1.15 -1.97
N ALA A 123 -0.39 -1.49 -2.89
CA ALA A 123 -0.25 -1.15 -4.30
C ALA A 123 -1.54 -0.53 -4.83
N VAL A 124 -1.42 0.19 -5.93
CA VAL A 124 -2.51 0.92 -6.57
C VAL A 124 -2.46 0.65 -8.07
N ASP A 125 -3.63 0.45 -8.68
CA ASP A 125 -3.80 0.38 -10.13
C ASP A 125 -3.45 1.71 -10.82
N SER A 126 -2.78 1.65 -11.98
CA SER A 126 -2.35 2.85 -12.72
C SER A 126 -3.53 3.72 -13.19
N GLN A 127 -4.68 3.11 -13.42
CA GLN A 127 -5.93 3.77 -13.81
C GLN A 127 -6.81 4.15 -12.60
N GLY A 128 -6.34 3.91 -11.38
CA GLY A 128 -7.06 4.23 -10.14
C GLY A 128 -8.36 3.45 -9.94
N ARG A 129 -8.50 2.27 -10.56
CA ARG A 129 -9.72 1.44 -10.47
C ARG A 129 -9.81 0.67 -9.16
N ALA A 130 -8.66 0.24 -8.64
CA ALA A 130 -8.57 -0.51 -7.40
C ALA A 130 -7.29 -0.22 -6.63
N ILE A 131 -7.35 -0.51 -5.33
CA ILE A 131 -6.20 -0.57 -4.44
C ILE A 131 -6.12 -2.00 -3.92
N PHE A 132 -4.89 -2.48 -3.74
CA PHE A 132 -4.61 -3.78 -3.16
C PHE A 132 -3.72 -3.63 -1.93
N THR A 133 -4.20 -4.10 -0.78
CA THR A 133 -3.43 -4.15 0.46
C THR A 133 -3.18 -5.59 0.86
N ALA A 134 -2.01 -5.86 1.43
CA ALA A 134 -1.69 -7.19 1.91
C ALA A 134 -0.90 -7.13 3.22
N ALA A 135 -1.13 -8.13 4.05
CA ALA A 135 -0.35 -8.37 5.25
C ALA A 135 0.93 -9.12 4.89
N MET A 136 1.82 -9.27 5.86
CA MET A 136 2.99 -10.15 5.70
C MET A 136 2.55 -11.61 5.50
N GLU A 137 1.39 -11.98 6.02
CA GLU A 137 0.93 -13.35 6.06
C GLU A 137 -0.59 -13.45 5.86
N GLU A 138 -1.01 -14.41 5.03
CA GLU A 138 -2.40 -14.88 4.78
C GLU A 138 -3.40 -13.86 4.21
N VAL A 139 -3.41 -12.63 4.71
CA VAL A 139 -4.47 -11.64 4.50
C VAL A 139 -4.13 -10.74 3.32
N LYS A 140 -5.03 -10.68 2.35
CA LYS A 140 -4.99 -9.76 1.20
C LYS A 140 -6.36 -9.15 1.02
N GLN A 141 -6.41 -7.87 0.72
CA GLN A 141 -7.65 -7.12 0.61
C GLN A 141 -7.64 -6.25 -0.64
N PHE A 142 -8.68 -6.39 -1.46
CA PHE A 142 -8.94 -5.52 -2.59
C PHE A 142 -9.95 -4.45 -2.21
N TRP A 143 -9.70 -3.24 -2.67
CA TRP A 143 -10.53 -2.07 -2.47
C TRP A 143 -10.99 -1.58 -3.84
N PHE A 144 -12.30 -1.62 -4.09
CA PHE A 144 -12.89 -1.12 -5.33
C PHE A 144 -13.72 0.14 -5.05
N PHE A 145 -13.59 1.14 -5.93
CA PHE A 145 -14.46 2.30 -5.89
C PHE A 145 -15.75 2.01 -6.66
N HIS A 146 -16.90 2.01 -5.97
CA HIS A 146 -18.18 1.74 -6.61
C HIS A 146 -19.15 2.93 -6.49
N GLY A 147 -19.54 3.46 -7.66
CA GLY A 147 -20.60 4.46 -7.79
C GLY A 147 -20.30 5.85 -7.22
N PRO A 148 -21.27 6.78 -7.32
CA PRO A 148 -21.16 8.10 -6.70
C PRO A 148 -21.25 7.96 -5.18
N GLY A 149 -20.21 8.40 -4.45
CA GLY A 149 -20.18 8.37 -2.98
C GLY A 149 -19.01 7.62 -2.36
N ASN A 150 -17.96 7.28 -3.12
CA ASN A 150 -16.72 6.68 -2.60
C ASN A 150 -16.95 5.37 -1.84
N ARG A 151 -18.00 4.62 -2.19
CA ARG A 151 -18.25 3.33 -1.55
C ARG A 151 -17.12 2.39 -1.90
N ILE A 152 -16.40 1.97 -0.87
CA ILE A 152 -15.35 0.98 -1.00
C ILE A 152 -15.97 -0.39 -0.76
N LEU A 153 -15.90 -1.25 -1.77
CA LEU A 153 -16.17 -2.67 -1.58
C LEU A 153 -14.85 -3.36 -1.29
N ASN A 154 -14.78 -3.98 -0.12
CA ASN A 154 -13.61 -4.70 0.34
C ASN A 154 -13.82 -6.20 0.22
N PHE A 155 -12.98 -6.84 -0.59
CA PHE A 155 -12.94 -8.30 -0.71
C PHE A 155 -11.70 -8.80 0.01
N LEU A 156 -11.91 -9.73 0.94
CA LEU A 156 -10.84 -10.55 1.46
C LEU A 156 -10.65 -11.70 0.46
N ASP A 157 -9.50 -11.75 -0.21
CA ASP A 157 -9.12 -12.90 -1.03
C ASP A 157 -9.12 -14.17 -0.17
N ASP A 158 -9.44 -15.33 -0.75
CA ASP A 158 -9.42 -16.60 -0.02
C ASP A 158 -7.97 -16.83 0.46
N PRO A 159 -7.72 -16.81 1.78
CA PRO A 159 -6.38 -16.92 2.28
C PRO A 159 -5.84 -18.30 1.91
N GLU A 160 -4.86 -18.35 0.99
CA GLU A 160 -3.94 -19.48 0.93
C GLU A 160 -3.26 -19.54 2.31
N LYS A 161 -3.82 -20.35 3.21
CA LYS A 161 -3.39 -20.48 4.60
C LYS A 161 -1.89 -20.72 4.62
N LYS A 162 -1.19 -20.06 5.55
CA LYS A 162 0.25 -20.20 5.73
C LYS A 162 1.07 -19.83 4.48
N THR A 163 0.85 -18.61 3.99
CA THR A 163 1.65 -18.00 2.92
C THR A 163 2.29 -16.71 3.40
N LEU A 164 3.59 -16.54 3.15
CA LEU A 164 4.31 -15.30 3.36
C LEU A 164 4.31 -14.48 2.07
N ILE A 165 3.99 -13.20 2.17
CA ILE A 165 4.01 -12.23 1.06
C ILE A 165 5.23 -11.33 1.24
N TYR A 166 5.99 -11.14 0.17
CA TYR A 166 7.21 -10.33 0.18
C TYR A 166 7.00 -8.97 -0.47
N ASP A 167 6.27 -8.94 -1.58
CA ASP A 167 5.99 -7.71 -2.32
C ASP A 167 4.77 -7.90 -3.22
N ILE A 168 4.13 -6.80 -3.59
CA ILE A 168 2.92 -6.75 -4.40
C ILE A 168 3.02 -5.63 -5.44
N ALA A 169 2.45 -5.83 -6.62
CA ALA A 169 2.36 -4.81 -7.66
C ALA A 169 1.13 -5.03 -8.54
N PHE A 170 0.54 -3.96 -9.05
CA PHE A 170 -0.43 -4.08 -10.14
C PHE A 170 0.31 -4.33 -11.46
N VAL A 171 -0.27 -5.18 -12.30
CA VAL A 171 0.21 -5.39 -13.66
C VAL A 171 -0.59 -4.49 -14.57
N ASP A 172 0.09 -3.56 -15.22
CA ASP A 172 -0.55 -2.66 -16.18
C ASP A 172 -0.80 -3.40 -17.50
N ILE A 173 -1.93 -4.09 -17.51
CA ILE A 173 -2.53 -4.68 -18.70
C ILE A 173 -3.73 -3.79 -19.00
N ASN A 174 -3.82 -3.28 -20.22
CA ASN A 174 -4.98 -2.52 -20.72
C ASN A 174 -6.22 -3.43 -20.89
N SER A 175 -6.48 -4.29 -19.92
CA SER A 175 -7.65 -5.16 -19.80
C SER A 175 -8.71 -4.51 -18.92
N GLU A 176 -9.96 -4.91 -19.10
CA GLU A 176 -11.05 -4.52 -18.21
C GLU A 176 -10.88 -5.10 -16.81
N ASN A 177 -10.39 -6.34 -16.74
CA ASN A 177 -10.05 -7.02 -15.49
C ASN A 177 -8.76 -6.46 -14.90
N ILE A 178 -8.68 -6.54 -13.58
CA ILE A 178 -7.56 -6.04 -12.79
C ILE A 178 -6.64 -7.20 -12.47
N VAL A 179 -5.35 -7.05 -12.77
CA VAL A 179 -4.35 -8.08 -12.49
C VAL A 179 -3.36 -7.56 -11.47
N VAL A 180 -3.18 -8.32 -10.40
CA VAL A 180 -2.18 -8.08 -9.36
C VAL A 180 -1.17 -9.20 -9.37
N ALA A 181 0.11 -8.84 -9.32
CA ALA A 181 1.20 -9.77 -9.10
C ALA A 181 1.69 -9.65 -7.65
N TYR A 182 2.03 -10.77 -7.04
CA TYR A 182 2.68 -10.78 -5.73
C TYR A 182 3.72 -11.90 -5.64
N LEU A 183 4.77 -11.63 -4.89
CA LEU A 183 5.82 -12.60 -4.58
C LEU A 183 5.48 -13.29 -3.26
N ALA A 184 5.33 -14.60 -3.27
CA ALA A 184 4.88 -15.35 -2.11
C ALA A 184 5.52 -16.73 -1.95
N THR A 185 5.64 -17.18 -0.69
CA THR A 185 6.11 -18.52 -0.33
C THR A 185 5.10 -19.21 0.60
N ALA A 186 4.55 -20.34 0.16
CA ALA A 186 3.72 -21.19 1.00
C ALA A 186 4.58 -22.02 1.96
N TYR A 187 4.18 -22.09 3.23
CA TYR A 187 4.90 -22.79 4.30
C TYR A 187 4.05 -23.82 5.05
N GLU A 188 2.87 -24.17 4.53
CA GLU A 188 1.92 -25.10 5.17
C GLU A 188 2.51 -26.44 5.59
N GLU A 189 3.27 -27.07 4.69
CA GLU A 189 3.85 -28.41 4.88
C GLU A 189 4.97 -28.46 5.93
N LEU A 190 5.52 -27.32 6.37
CA LEU A 190 6.55 -27.29 7.42
C LEU A 190 6.01 -27.63 8.82
N HIS A 191 4.68 -27.68 8.98
CA HIS A 191 4.04 -27.99 10.26
C HIS A 191 3.88 -29.51 10.50
N VAL A 192 4.14 -30.36 9.50
CA VAL A 192 3.92 -31.80 9.57
C VAL A 192 5.26 -32.53 9.71
N GLY A 193 5.69 -32.79 10.95
CA GLY A 193 6.65 -33.87 11.25
C GLY A 193 8.10 -33.48 11.48
N VAL A 194 8.47 -33.44 12.76
CA VAL A 194 9.77 -33.73 13.39
C VAL A 194 10.90 -34.24 12.46
N LYS A 195 11.69 -33.30 11.94
CA LYS A 195 13.18 -33.29 11.90
C LYS A 195 13.59 -32.01 11.18
N TYR A 196 14.38 -31.17 11.85
CA TYR A 196 14.96 -29.95 11.31
C TYR A 196 16.01 -30.24 10.21
N GLU A 197 15.70 -31.07 9.22
CA GLU A 197 16.41 -31.03 7.95
C GLU A 197 15.85 -29.86 7.13
N ILE A 198 16.22 -28.64 7.54
CA ILE A 198 16.05 -27.42 6.75
C ILE A 198 17.01 -27.52 5.55
N LYS A 199 16.78 -28.48 4.65
CA LYS A 199 17.63 -28.75 3.48
C LYS A 199 17.04 -28.28 2.16
N ARG A 200 15.82 -27.74 2.15
CA ARG A 200 15.24 -27.12 0.95
C ARG A 200 14.89 -25.67 1.23
N ARG A 201 15.73 -24.74 0.75
CA ARG A 201 15.31 -23.35 0.55
C ARG A 201 14.08 -23.38 -0.35
N ARG A 202 12.89 -23.12 0.18
CA ARG A 202 11.71 -22.90 -0.68
C ARG A 202 11.94 -21.62 -1.45
N LYS A 203 11.80 -21.72 -2.76
CA LYS A 203 11.92 -20.57 -3.65
C LYS A 203 10.62 -19.78 -3.57
N PRO A 204 10.68 -18.44 -3.46
CA PRO A 204 9.49 -17.64 -3.60
C PRO A 204 8.92 -17.81 -5.01
N SER A 205 7.60 -17.79 -5.10
CA SER A 205 6.85 -17.96 -6.34
C SER A 205 6.16 -16.67 -6.71
N LEU A 206 6.26 -16.28 -7.99
CA LEU A 206 5.51 -15.17 -8.54
C LEU A 206 4.09 -15.65 -8.89
N VAL A 207 3.08 -15.00 -8.30
CA VAL A 207 1.67 -15.34 -8.49
C VAL A 207 0.93 -14.14 -9.06
N PHE A 208 0.12 -14.38 -10.08
CA PHE A 208 -0.79 -13.40 -10.65
C PHE A 208 -2.22 -13.75 -10.27
N SER A 209 -2.94 -12.77 -9.75
CA SER A 209 -4.37 -12.87 -9.44
C SER A 209 -5.13 -11.88 -10.31
N GLU A 210 -6.01 -12.40 -11.16
CA GLU A 210 -6.93 -11.63 -11.97
C GLU A 210 -8.26 -11.49 -11.22
N VAL A 211 -8.76 -10.27 -11.07
CA VAL A 211 -9.94 -9.95 -10.27
C VAL A 211 -10.97 -9.22 -11.13
N ASP A 212 -12.21 -9.69 -11.02
CA ASP A 212 -13.40 -9.04 -11.55
C ASP A 212 -13.83 -7.94 -10.58
N LYS A 213 -13.76 -6.68 -11.00
CA LYS A 213 -14.17 -5.54 -10.17
C LYS A 213 -15.69 -5.47 -9.92
N ASP A 214 -16.49 -6.01 -10.85
CA ASP A 214 -17.95 -5.91 -10.81
C ASP A 214 -18.54 -7.02 -9.95
N LYS A 215 -17.93 -8.21 -9.99
CA LYS A 215 -18.29 -9.33 -9.12
C LYS A 215 -17.54 -9.36 -7.81
N VAL A 216 -16.44 -8.62 -7.70
CA VAL A 216 -15.61 -8.55 -6.49
C VAL A 216 -15.07 -9.95 -6.15
N THR A 217 -14.58 -10.67 -7.17
CA THR A 217 -14.11 -12.06 -7.06
C THR A 217 -12.84 -12.30 -7.86
N GLU A 218 -11.91 -13.07 -7.32
CA GLU A 218 -10.78 -13.60 -8.09
C GLU A 218 -11.28 -14.54 -9.19
N ILE A 219 -10.97 -14.20 -10.44
CA ILE A 219 -11.33 -15.00 -11.61
C ILE A 219 -10.31 -16.11 -11.80
N LYS A 220 -9.02 -15.77 -11.68
CA LYS A 220 -7.94 -16.66 -12.05
C LYS A 220 -6.67 -16.37 -11.27
N ARG A 221 -6.08 -17.44 -10.76
CA ARG A 221 -4.74 -17.44 -10.16
C ARG A 221 -3.76 -18.18 -11.05
N ILE A 222 -2.70 -17.51 -11.49
CA ILE A 222 -1.64 -18.08 -12.32
C ILE A 222 -0.35 -18.06 -11.51
N LYS A 223 0.16 -19.24 -11.15
CA LYS A 223 1.53 -19.38 -10.63
C LYS A 223 2.48 -19.41 -11.82
N CYS A 224 3.48 -18.53 -11.85
CA CYS A 224 4.36 -18.38 -13.01
C CYS A 224 5.24 -19.64 -13.20
N LEU A 225 5.59 -19.93 -14.46
CA LEU A 225 6.41 -21.07 -14.85
C LEU A 225 7.79 -21.07 -14.15
N ASP A 226 8.39 -22.25 -14.04
CA ASP A 226 9.67 -22.49 -13.37
C ASP A 226 10.80 -21.54 -13.82
N TYR A 227 10.77 -21.05 -15.06
CA TYR A 227 11.76 -20.08 -15.58
C TYR A 227 11.69 -18.71 -14.90
N ALA A 228 10.48 -18.16 -14.67
CA ALA A 228 10.37 -16.89 -13.94
C ALA A 228 10.80 -17.05 -12.48
N ASN A 229 10.47 -18.21 -11.88
CA ASN A 229 10.91 -18.55 -10.53
C ASN A 229 12.43 -18.84 -10.47
N SER A 230 13.04 -19.30 -11.57
CA SER A 230 14.48 -19.58 -11.65
C SER A 230 15.30 -18.29 -11.63
N LEU A 231 14.83 -17.25 -12.35
CA LEU A 231 15.39 -15.89 -12.32
C LEU A 231 15.41 -15.31 -10.90
N ILE A 232 14.34 -15.52 -10.13
CA ILE A 232 14.24 -15.06 -8.74
C ILE A 232 15.20 -15.83 -7.82
N SER A 233 15.44 -17.12 -8.11
CA SER A 233 16.32 -17.96 -7.30
C SER A 233 17.82 -17.84 -7.62
N GLY A 234 18.20 -17.00 -8.58
CA GLY A 234 19.59 -16.80 -8.98
C GLY A 234 20.24 -18.03 -9.65
N GLN A 235 19.44 -19.00 -10.09
CA GLN A 235 19.89 -20.14 -10.87
C GLN A 235 19.39 -19.96 -12.29
N LEU A 236 20.22 -19.31 -13.12
CA LEU A 236 20.07 -19.43 -14.57
C LEU A 236 20.31 -20.91 -14.92
N VAL A 237 19.32 -21.52 -15.58
CA VAL A 237 19.47 -22.85 -16.20
C VAL A 237 20.34 -22.68 -17.45
#